data_AF-A0A7W0K7B1-F1
#
_entry.id   AF-A0A7W0K7B1-F1
#
_cell.length_a   1.000
_cell.length_b   1.000
_cell.length_c   1.000
_cell.angle_alpha   90.00
_cell.angle_beta   90.00
_cell.angle_gamma   90.00
#
_symmetry.space_group_name_H-M   'P 1'
#
loop_
_entity.id
_entity.type
_entity.pdbx_description
1 polymer ?
#
loop_
_entity_poly.entity_id
_entity_poly.type
_entity_poly.pdbx_seq_one_letter_code
_entity_poly.pdbx_strand_id
1 'polypeptide(L)'
;MGRAIDLRLQLADVTPSVWRVLRVPSDLRLDDLHHAVQSAMGWDDFHPHVFEIGDAEFGPRPEETEDDDEGQTDVGAWTGEDRELTVAEALAKSGDGNTYIYNFVQDWRVRITVENPAPDQPADGVSCMAGENAGPQQDTRDGASFSVQGVNRRLAEAMRPRATAAFPAGPRATIDQQLLANLTLVVLMLGSRPTRHGTREAWKTVRTEVLDSLQEAGLVDAAPQRKSVTITDAGVAHAQRLVDRLRAL
;
A
#
# COMPACT_ATOMS: atom_id res chain seq x y z
N MET A 1 -5.28 16.53 -9.33
CA MET A 1 -5.65 16.19 -7.94
C MET A 1 -7.11 15.80 -7.95
N GLY A 2 -7.43 14.58 -7.54
CA GLY A 2 -8.79 14.16 -7.31
C GLY A 2 -9.49 15.06 -6.30
N ARG A 3 -10.83 15.04 -6.33
CA ARG A 3 -11.63 15.79 -5.35
C ARG A 3 -11.46 15.14 -3.97
N ALA A 4 -11.55 15.91 -2.90
CA ALA A 4 -11.62 15.32 -1.56
C ALA A 4 -12.99 14.65 -1.33
N ILE A 5 -13.01 13.60 -0.50
CA ILE A 5 -14.22 12.92 0.00
C ILE A 5 -13.98 12.57 1.48
N ASP A 6 -14.97 12.79 2.35
CA ASP A 6 -14.95 12.29 3.72
C ASP A 6 -15.70 10.95 3.79
N LEU A 7 -14.98 9.91 4.18
CA LEU A 7 -15.46 8.55 4.36
C LEU A 7 -15.62 8.24 5.85
N ARG A 8 -16.77 7.72 6.24
CA ARG A 8 -16.98 7.15 7.56
C ARG A 8 -16.60 5.67 7.54
N LEU A 9 -15.69 5.29 8.41
CA LEU A 9 -15.30 3.92 8.70
C LEU A 9 -15.96 3.50 10.01
N GLN A 10 -16.73 2.42 10.01
CA GLN A 10 -17.38 1.92 11.23
C GLN A 10 -17.15 0.42 11.38
N LEU A 11 -16.53 0.02 12.48
CA LEU A 11 -16.36 -1.39 12.82
C LEU A 11 -17.72 -1.96 13.24
N ALA A 12 -18.14 -3.03 12.57
CA ALA A 12 -19.41 -3.71 12.84
C ALA A 12 -19.34 -4.50 14.16
N ASP A 13 -20.50 -4.71 14.78
CA ASP A 13 -20.71 -5.64 15.89
C ASP A 13 -19.82 -5.45 17.13
N VAL A 14 -19.31 -4.23 17.35
CA VAL A 14 -18.52 -3.85 18.54
C VAL A 14 -19.25 -2.80 19.38
N THR A 15 -19.21 -2.98 20.71
CA THR A 15 -19.76 -2.03 21.69
C THR A 15 -18.68 -1.67 22.73
N PRO A 16 -18.40 -0.38 22.98
CA PRO A 16 -18.99 0.81 22.33
C PRO A 16 -18.60 0.91 20.84
N SER A 17 -19.36 1.68 20.06
CA SER A 17 -19.13 1.75 18.61
C SER A 17 -17.78 2.39 18.29
N VAL A 18 -16.95 1.68 17.52
CA VAL A 18 -15.65 2.16 17.04
C VAL A 18 -15.81 2.71 15.63
N TRP A 19 -15.50 4.00 15.43
CA TRP A 19 -15.64 4.64 14.11
C TRP A 19 -14.63 5.77 13.87
N ARG A 20 -14.37 6.07 12.61
CA ARG A 20 -13.46 7.13 12.13
C ARG A 20 -14.08 7.85 10.94
N VAL A 21 -13.74 9.12 10.75
CA VAL A 21 -14.04 9.87 9.52
C VAL A 21 -12.73 10.26 8.89
N LEU A 22 -12.44 9.70 7.73
CA LEU A 22 -11.22 9.98 6.96
C LEU A 22 -11.54 10.86 5.77
N ARG A 23 -10.84 11.98 5.65
CA ARG A 23 -10.75 12.75 4.41
C ARG A 23 -9.70 12.10 3.51
N VAL A 24 -10.09 11.76 2.29
CA VAL A 24 -9.23 11.10 1.30
C VAL A 24 -9.32 11.79 -0.07
N PRO A 25 -8.27 11.70 -0.90
CA PRO A 25 -8.38 11.99 -2.33
C PRO A 25 -9.32 10.97 -3.01
N SER A 26 -10.19 11.42 -3.91
CA SER A 26 -11.12 10.54 -4.62
C SER A 26 -10.43 9.55 -5.56
N ASP A 27 -9.22 9.91 -6.01
CA ASP A 27 -8.32 9.09 -6.84
C ASP A 27 -7.38 8.19 -6.01
N LEU A 28 -7.55 8.14 -4.68
CA LEU A 28 -6.84 7.18 -3.83
C LEU A 28 -7.20 5.75 -4.25
N ARG A 29 -6.19 4.89 -4.43
CA ARG A 29 -6.38 3.48 -4.78
C ARG A 29 -6.81 2.68 -3.55
N LEU A 30 -7.51 1.56 -3.73
CA LEU A 30 -8.03 0.79 -2.60
C LEU A 30 -6.90 0.11 -1.79
N ASP A 31 -5.78 -0.23 -2.41
CA ASP A 31 -4.59 -0.70 -1.69
C ASP A 31 -3.99 0.38 -0.76
N ASP A 32 -3.98 1.64 -1.19
CA ASP A 32 -3.62 2.76 -0.31
C ASP A 32 -4.70 3.03 0.75
N LEU A 33 -5.99 2.84 0.42
CA LEU A 33 -7.08 2.94 1.40
C LEU A 33 -6.99 1.86 2.48
N HIS A 34 -6.58 0.64 2.13
CA HIS A 34 -6.33 -0.44 3.08
C HIS A 34 -5.36 -0.01 4.18
N HIS A 35 -4.21 0.55 3.80
CA HIS A 35 -3.23 1.07 4.77
C HIS A 35 -3.79 2.22 5.63
N ALA A 36 -4.65 3.07 5.05
CA ALA A 36 -5.34 4.10 5.80
C ALA A 36 -6.32 3.51 6.83
N VAL A 37 -7.09 2.47 6.49
CA VAL A 37 -8.00 1.77 7.40
C VAL A 37 -7.21 1.10 8.54
N GLN A 38 -6.15 0.35 8.22
CA GLN A 38 -5.26 -0.27 9.21
C GLN A 38 -4.72 0.76 10.21
N SER A 39 -4.20 1.88 9.72
CA SER A 39 -3.68 2.98 10.54
C SER A 39 -4.75 3.64 11.42
N ALA A 40 -5.95 3.82 10.87
CA ALA A 40 -7.07 4.45 11.56
C ALA A 40 -7.66 3.57 12.67
N MET A 41 -7.67 2.26 12.46
CA MET A 41 -8.13 1.26 13.44
C MET A 41 -7.04 0.85 14.44
N GLY A 42 -5.76 1.13 14.14
CA GLY A 42 -4.63 0.75 14.98
C GLY A 42 -4.27 -0.73 14.83
N TRP A 43 -4.35 -1.24 13.60
CA TRP A 43 -3.99 -2.60 13.22
C TRP A 43 -2.62 -2.63 12.52
N ASP A 44 -2.00 -3.80 12.48
CA ASP A 44 -0.62 -4.01 11.99
C ASP A 44 -0.51 -4.67 10.62
N ASP A 45 -1.63 -4.91 9.95
CA ASP A 45 -1.61 -5.51 8.61
C ASP A 45 -0.95 -6.91 8.56
N PHE A 46 -1.21 -7.75 9.58
CA PHE A 46 -0.68 -9.12 9.66
C PHE A 46 -1.59 -10.19 9.04
N HIS A 47 -2.80 -9.81 8.64
CA HIS A 47 -3.78 -10.74 8.14
C HIS A 47 -4.30 -10.33 6.76
N PRO A 48 -4.86 -11.27 5.98
CA PRO A 48 -5.48 -10.94 4.71
C PRO A 48 -6.64 -9.94 4.85
N HIS A 49 -6.89 -9.20 3.78
CA HIS A 49 -8.01 -8.29 3.64
C HIS A 49 -8.71 -8.42 2.28
N VAL A 50 -9.95 -7.92 2.23
CA VAL A 50 -10.72 -7.76 1.00
C VAL A 50 -11.68 -6.59 1.12
N PHE A 51 -11.98 -5.94 -0.01
CA PHE A 51 -13.05 -4.98 -0.17
C PHE A 51 -14.23 -5.64 -0.90
N GLU A 52 -15.37 -5.71 -0.25
CA GLU A 52 -16.65 -6.04 -0.89
C GLU A 52 -17.27 -4.75 -1.43
N ILE A 53 -17.46 -4.68 -2.74
CA ILE A 53 -17.98 -3.54 -3.49
C ILE A 53 -19.17 -4.03 -4.33
N GLY A 54 -20.37 -3.92 -3.76
CA GLY A 54 -21.56 -4.52 -4.36
C GLY A 54 -21.46 -6.04 -4.31
N ASP A 55 -21.60 -6.72 -5.45
CA ASP A 55 -21.46 -8.18 -5.56
C ASP A 55 -20.03 -8.60 -5.97
N ALA A 56 -19.05 -7.71 -5.89
CA ALA A 56 -17.67 -7.92 -6.33
C ALA A 56 -16.66 -7.77 -5.18
N GLU A 57 -15.62 -8.58 -5.18
CA GLU A 57 -14.56 -8.55 -4.18
C GLU A 57 -13.22 -8.12 -4.77
N PHE A 58 -12.50 -7.24 -4.08
CA PHE A 58 -11.20 -6.72 -4.50
C PHE A 58 -10.20 -6.75 -3.35
N GLY A 59 -9.01 -7.27 -3.59
CA GLY A 59 -7.94 -7.34 -2.61
C GLY A 59 -6.64 -7.86 -3.23
N PRO A 60 -5.60 -8.17 -2.46
CA PRO A 60 -4.32 -8.62 -3.00
C PRO A 60 -4.50 -9.90 -3.81
N ARG A 61 -3.76 -10.05 -4.91
CA ARG A 61 -3.74 -11.31 -5.64
C ARG A 61 -3.22 -12.42 -4.72
N PRO A 62 -3.93 -13.56 -4.61
CA PRO A 62 -3.39 -14.73 -3.92
C PRO A 62 -2.06 -15.14 -4.56
N GLU A 63 -1.03 -15.38 -3.74
CA GLU A 63 0.21 -15.95 -4.26
C GLU A 63 -0.09 -17.34 -4.84
N GLU A 64 0.22 -17.55 -6.12
CA GLU A 64 0.14 -18.87 -6.74
C GLU A 64 1.16 -19.78 -6.04
N THR A 65 0.71 -20.72 -5.21
CA THR A 65 1.59 -21.73 -4.62
C THR A 65 1.95 -22.78 -5.68
N GLU A 66 3.23 -23.18 -5.72
CA GLU A 66 3.76 -24.17 -6.68
C GLU A 66 3.12 -25.58 -6.56
N ASP A 67 2.26 -25.80 -5.56
CA ASP A 67 1.55 -27.07 -5.31
C ASP A 67 0.13 -27.13 -5.90
N ASP A 68 -0.32 -26.11 -6.62
CA ASP A 68 -1.66 -26.09 -7.25
C ASP A 68 -1.66 -26.83 -8.60
N ASP A 69 -1.25 -28.11 -8.58
CA ASP A 69 -1.28 -29.04 -9.74
C ASP A 69 -2.70 -29.60 -10.01
N GLU A 70 -3.70 -29.17 -9.24
CA GLU A 70 -5.11 -29.45 -9.46
C GLU A 70 -5.82 -28.14 -9.75
N GLY A 71 -5.97 -27.82 -11.05
CA GLY A 71 -6.59 -26.59 -11.57
C GLY A 71 -8.06 -26.40 -11.18
N GLN A 72 -8.29 -26.15 -9.90
CA GLN A 72 -9.54 -25.79 -9.23
C GLN A 72 -9.20 -25.41 -7.77
N THR A 73 -8.43 -24.35 -7.57
CA THR A 73 -8.83 -23.45 -6.49
C THR A 73 -10.12 -22.80 -6.99
N ASP A 74 -11.20 -22.92 -6.23
CA ASP A 74 -12.44 -22.20 -6.49
C ASP A 74 -12.17 -20.72 -6.21
N VAL A 75 -11.35 -20.06 -7.06
CA VAL A 75 -11.09 -18.61 -7.10
C VAL A 75 -12.32 -17.86 -7.61
N GLY A 76 -13.52 -18.34 -7.26
CA GLY A 76 -14.81 -17.80 -7.63
C GLY A 76 -15.21 -16.55 -6.83
N ALA A 77 -14.41 -16.12 -5.85
CA ALA A 77 -14.75 -14.99 -4.98
C ALA A 77 -14.08 -13.67 -5.41
N TRP A 78 -12.80 -13.70 -5.79
CA TRP A 78 -12.05 -12.47 -6.10
C TRP A 78 -12.36 -11.93 -7.50
N THR A 79 -12.96 -10.75 -7.58
CA THR A 79 -13.31 -10.10 -8.85
C THR A 79 -12.13 -9.38 -9.49
N GLY A 80 -11.19 -8.86 -8.69
CA GLY A 80 -10.00 -8.16 -9.18
C GLY A 80 -9.06 -7.74 -8.07
N GLU A 81 -8.00 -7.01 -8.43
CA GLU A 81 -7.04 -6.53 -7.45
C GLU A 81 -7.42 -5.14 -6.92
N ASP A 82 -7.30 -4.91 -5.61
CA ASP A 82 -7.63 -3.62 -4.97
C ASP A 82 -6.83 -2.43 -5.56
N ARG A 83 -5.60 -2.70 -5.97
CA ARG A 83 -4.74 -1.75 -6.68
C ARG A 83 -5.33 -1.30 -8.03
N GLU A 84 -6.32 -1.98 -8.59
CA GLU A 84 -6.89 -1.62 -9.91
C GLU A 84 -8.07 -0.64 -9.79
N LEU A 85 -8.57 -0.39 -8.59
CA LEU A 85 -9.69 0.52 -8.35
C LEU A 85 -9.30 1.70 -7.46
N THR A 86 -9.90 2.84 -7.75
CA THR A 86 -9.91 4.03 -6.90
C THR A 86 -11.15 4.09 -6.01
N VAL A 87 -11.09 4.90 -4.95
CA VAL A 87 -12.23 5.20 -4.07
C VAL A 87 -13.44 5.71 -4.87
N ALA A 88 -13.22 6.63 -5.82
CA ALA A 88 -14.31 7.14 -6.65
C ALA A 88 -14.99 6.04 -7.48
N GLU A 89 -14.21 5.14 -8.07
CA GLU A 89 -14.75 4.02 -8.87
C GLU A 89 -15.49 3.01 -8.00
N ALA A 90 -14.96 2.70 -6.81
CA ALA A 90 -15.63 1.84 -5.84
C ALA A 90 -16.99 2.40 -5.41
N LEU A 91 -17.04 3.68 -5.03
CA LEU A 91 -18.28 4.36 -4.65
C LEU A 91 -19.29 4.43 -5.79
N ALA A 92 -18.83 4.63 -7.03
CA ALA A 92 -19.71 4.64 -8.20
C ALA A 92 -20.33 3.27 -8.51
N LYS A 93 -19.63 2.17 -8.16
CA LYS A 93 -20.10 0.80 -8.41
C LYS A 93 -21.18 0.33 -7.43
N SER A 94 -21.11 0.73 -6.16
CA SER A 94 -21.93 0.13 -5.09
C SER A 94 -22.69 1.15 -4.22
N GLY A 95 -22.42 2.45 -4.36
CA GLY A 95 -22.99 3.47 -3.48
C GLY A 95 -22.49 3.33 -2.03
N ASP A 96 -23.42 3.18 -1.08
CA ASP A 96 -23.14 3.12 0.37
C ASP A 96 -22.82 1.71 0.90
N GLY A 97 -22.74 0.71 0.01
CA GLY A 97 -22.64 -0.71 0.35
C GLY A 97 -21.23 -1.28 0.48
N ASN A 98 -20.19 -0.45 0.65
CA ASN A 98 -18.81 -0.92 0.68
C ASN A 98 -18.41 -1.46 2.06
N THR A 99 -17.83 -2.65 2.08
CA THR A 99 -17.30 -3.28 3.30
C THR A 99 -15.83 -3.62 3.10
N TYR A 100 -15.01 -3.26 4.07
CA TYR A 100 -13.63 -3.74 4.18
C TYR A 100 -13.59 -4.85 5.23
N ILE A 101 -13.10 -6.02 4.85
CA ILE A 101 -12.96 -7.18 5.72
C ILE A 101 -11.48 -7.41 5.96
N TYR A 102 -11.11 -7.60 7.22
CA TYR A 102 -9.73 -7.91 7.62
C TYR A 102 -9.71 -9.06 8.62
N ASN A 103 -8.71 -9.92 8.50
CA ASN A 103 -8.56 -11.15 9.28
C ASN A 103 -9.78 -12.08 9.14
N PHE A 104 -9.77 -12.95 8.13
CA PHE A 104 -10.88 -13.85 7.81
C PHE A 104 -11.20 -14.89 8.90
N VAL A 105 -10.36 -15.03 9.92
CA VAL A 105 -10.66 -15.85 11.10
C VAL A 105 -11.51 -15.08 12.11
N GLN A 106 -11.18 -13.81 12.36
CA GLN A 106 -11.89 -12.95 13.31
C GLN A 106 -13.02 -12.13 12.65
N ASP A 107 -13.05 -12.08 11.33
CA ASP A 107 -14.09 -11.47 10.48
C ASP A 107 -14.35 -9.99 10.84
N TRP A 108 -13.29 -9.19 10.96
CA TRP A 108 -13.44 -7.77 11.27
C TRP A 108 -13.96 -7.03 10.04
N ARG A 109 -15.25 -6.69 10.10
CA ARG A 109 -15.95 -5.93 9.05
C ARG A 109 -16.00 -4.44 9.38
N VAL A 110 -15.40 -3.63 8.52
CA VAL A 110 -15.47 -2.17 8.56
C VAL A 110 -16.40 -1.71 7.44
N ARG A 111 -17.56 -1.18 7.80
CA ARG A 111 -18.45 -0.53 6.84
C ARG A 111 -17.86 0.83 6.44
N ILE A 112 -17.84 1.11 5.13
CA ILE A 112 -17.32 2.34 4.55
C ILE A 112 -18.47 3.08 3.87
N THR A 113 -18.85 4.25 4.39
CA THR A 113 -19.89 5.10 3.80
C THR A 113 -19.39 6.50 3.50
N VAL A 114 -20.04 7.21 2.58
CA VAL A 114 -19.72 8.61 2.30
C VAL A 114 -20.39 9.50 3.34
N GLU A 115 -19.60 10.23 4.12
CA GLU A 115 -20.12 11.22 5.07
C GLU A 115 -20.22 12.62 4.43
N ASN A 116 -19.22 12.98 3.62
CA ASN A 116 -19.26 14.21 2.82
C ASN A 116 -18.61 13.95 1.44
N PRO A 117 -19.39 13.97 0.34
CA PRO A 117 -18.84 13.73 -0.99
C PRO A 117 -17.94 14.87 -1.49
N ALA A 118 -18.02 16.07 -0.90
CA ALA A 118 -17.52 17.33 -1.44
C ALA A 118 -17.04 18.31 -0.34
N PRO A 119 -16.11 17.94 0.55
CA PRO A 119 -15.63 18.88 1.56
C PRO A 119 -14.97 20.11 0.92
N ASP A 120 -15.16 21.26 1.57
CA ASP A 120 -14.66 22.56 1.10
C ASP A 120 -13.12 22.60 1.02
N GLN A 121 -12.46 21.81 1.87
CA GLN A 121 -11.00 21.71 1.89
C GLN A 121 -10.54 20.52 1.03
N PRO A 122 -9.52 20.71 0.19
CA PRO A 122 -8.94 19.62 -0.58
C PRO A 122 -8.25 18.59 0.33
N ALA A 123 -7.98 17.42 -0.24
CA ALA A 123 -7.24 16.35 0.39
C ALA A 123 -5.86 16.27 -0.27
N ASP A 124 -4.84 16.83 0.39
CA ASP A 124 -3.44 16.70 -0.05
C ASP A 124 -2.84 15.31 0.33
N GLY A 125 -3.66 14.46 0.96
CA GLY A 125 -3.36 13.14 1.46
C GLY A 125 -4.53 12.63 2.30
N VAL A 126 -4.32 11.59 3.09
CA VAL A 126 -5.34 11.03 3.98
C VAL A 126 -5.22 11.61 5.38
N SER A 127 -6.33 12.10 5.93
CA SER A 127 -6.40 12.61 7.30
C SER A 127 -7.67 12.19 8.01
N CYS A 128 -7.56 11.80 9.27
CA CYS A 128 -8.68 11.62 10.17
C CYS A 128 -9.21 12.98 10.65
N MET A 129 -10.51 13.19 10.45
CA MET A 129 -11.24 14.39 10.81
C MET A 129 -11.96 14.23 12.15
N ALA A 130 -12.46 13.02 12.43
CA ALA A 130 -13.21 12.69 13.64
C ALA A 130 -13.16 11.18 13.91
N GLY A 131 -13.54 10.77 15.12
CA GLY A 131 -13.69 9.37 15.47
C GLY A 131 -14.02 9.18 16.94
N GLU A 132 -14.28 7.93 17.33
CA GLU A 132 -14.57 7.58 18.72
C GLU A 132 -14.19 6.13 19.02
N ASN A 133 -13.82 5.88 20.29
CA ASN A 133 -13.41 4.59 20.86
C ASN A 133 -12.16 3.98 20.21
N ALA A 134 -11.35 3.29 20.99
CA ALA A 134 -10.17 2.60 20.46
C ALA A 134 -10.60 1.29 19.78
N GLY A 135 -9.82 0.87 18.76
CA GLY A 135 -10.07 -0.41 18.10
C GLY A 135 -9.62 -1.60 18.95
N PRO A 136 -10.06 -2.83 18.63
CA PRO A 136 -9.79 -4.02 19.45
C PRO A 136 -8.29 -4.27 19.76
N GLN A 137 -7.41 -4.03 18.78
CA GLN A 137 -5.96 -4.16 18.99
C GLN A 137 -5.32 -2.92 19.63
N GLN A 138 -5.93 -1.74 19.50
CA GLN A 138 -5.42 -0.51 20.12
C GLN A 138 -5.65 -0.53 21.64
N ASP A 139 -6.78 -1.07 22.09
CA ASP A 139 -7.12 -1.20 23.52
C ASP A 139 -6.12 -2.10 24.27
N THR A 140 -5.60 -3.13 23.61
CA THR A 140 -4.72 -4.12 24.22
C THR A 140 -3.25 -3.68 24.26
N ARG A 141 -2.83 -2.75 23.41
CA ARG A 141 -1.40 -2.44 23.24
C ARG A 141 -0.89 -1.34 24.16
N ASP A 142 -1.69 -0.30 24.39
CA ASP A 142 -1.21 0.91 25.06
C ASP A 142 -2.11 1.41 26.21
N GLY A 143 -3.29 0.80 26.43
CA GLY A 143 -4.32 1.39 27.31
C GLY A 143 -4.71 2.82 26.88
N ALA A 144 -4.37 3.20 25.65
CA ALA A 144 -4.44 4.56 25.15
C ALA A 144 -5.82 4.80 24.55
N SER A 145 -6.49 5.85 25.04
CA SER A 145 -7.74 6.31 24.47
C SER A 145 -7.56 6.76 23.02
N PHE A 146 -8.63 6.63 22.23
CA PHE A 146 -8.66 7.16 20.87
C PHE A 146 -8.36 8.67 20.86
N SER A 147 -7.55 9.10 19.90
CA SER A 147 -7.40 10.52 19.54
C SER A 147 -7.20 10.69 18.04
N VAL A 148 -7.84 11.72 17.47
CA VAL A 148 -7.69 12.09 16.06
C VAL A 148 -6.22 12.41 15.74
N GLN A 149 -5.53 13.11 16.64
CA GLN A 149 -4.09 13.42 16.47
C GLN A 149 -3.23 12.15 16.43
N GLY A 150 -3.52 11.17 17.29
CA GLY A 150 -2.83 9.89 17.29
C GLY A 150 -3.01 9.13 15.98
N VAL A 151 -4.23 9.10 15.44
CA VAL A 151 -4.51 8.51 14.12
C VAL A 151 -3.78 9.27 13.02
N ASN A 152 -3.83 10.61 13.01
CA ASN A 152 -3.16 11.42 11.98
C ASN A 152 -1.64 11.23 11.96
N ARG A 153 -1.02 11.01 13.13
CA ARG A 153 0.39 10.63 13.20
C ARG A 153 0.66 9.30 12.51
N ARG A 154 -0.15 8.26 12.79
CA ARG A 154 -0.02 6.95 12.12
C ARG A 154 -0.28 7.04 10.63
N LEU A 155 -1.32 7.77 10.20
CA LEU A 155 -1.60 8.02 8.79
C LEU A 155 -0.44 8.73 8.10
N ALA A 156 0.18 9.73 8.74
CA ALA A 156 1.36 10.39 8.16
C ALA A 156 2.56 9.46 8.00
N GLU A 157 2.67 8.43 8.85
CA GLU A 157 3.71 7.40 8.78
C GLU A 157 3.41 6.33 7.71
N ALA A 158 2.16 5.86 7.62
CA ALA A 158 1.75 4.82 6.68
C ALA A 158 1.54 5.34 5.25
N MET A 159 0.95 6.53 5.09
CA MET A 159 0.65 7.13 3.79
C MET A 159 1.84 7.91 3.21
N ARG A 160 3.06 7.44 3.48
CA ARG A 160 4.27 8.00 2.85
C ARG A 160 4.17 7.77 1.34
N PRO A 161 4.57 8.74 0.49
CA PRO A 161 4.39 8.58 -0.94
C PRO A 161 5.24 7.41 -1.43
N ARG A 162 4.72 6.70 -2.45
CA ARG A 162 5.38 5.55 -3.06
C ARG A 162 6.79 5.89 -3.55
N ALA A 163 7.63 4.87 -3.65
CA ALA A 163 8.95 5.02 -4.24
C ALA A 163 8.87 5.54 -5.68
N THR A 164 9.81 6.38 -6.06
CA THR A 164 9.94 6.92 -7.43
C THR A 164 11.38 6.82 -7.87
N ALA A 165 11.67 6.92 -9.17
CA ALA A 165 13.06 6.95 -9.64
C ALA A 165 13.90 8.06 -8.98
N ALA A 166 13.31 9.20 -8.64
CA ALA A 166 14.00 10.29 -7.94
C ALA A 166 14.23 9.98 -6.44
N PHE A 167 13.34 9.18 -5.84
CA PHE A 167 13.39 8.77 -4.45
C PHE A 167 13.16 7.26 -4.33
N PRO A 168 14.21 6.45 -4.56
CA PRO A 168 14.06 4.99 -4.71
C PRO A 168 13.60 4.25 -3.46
N ALA A 169 13.80 4.83 -2.26
CA ALA A 169 13.20 4.33 -1.01
C ALA A 169 11.91 5.08 -0.61
N GLY A 170 11.35 5.91 -1.50
CA GLY A 170 10.25 6.83 -1.21
C GLY A 170 10.71 8.25 -0.82
N PRO A 171 10.01 9.32 -1.24
CA PRO A 171 10.43 10.72 -1.03
C PRO A 171 10.54 11.17 0.43
N ARG A 172 10.10 10.35 1.38
CA ARG A 172 10.19 10.62 2.83
C ARG A 172 11.11 9.64 3.57
N ALA A 173 11.88 8.81 2.87
CA ALA A 173 12.86 7.91 3.48
C ALA A 173 14.01 8.68 4.15
N THR A 174 14.56 8.12 5.23
CA THR A 174 15.75 8.67 5.89
C THR A 174 16.95 8.68 4.93
N ILE A 175 17.98 9.45 5.27
CA ILE A 175 19.23 9.48 4.50
C ILE A 175 19.80 8.06 4.36
N ASP A 176 19.78 7.27 5.44
CA ASP A 176 20.30 5.90 5.42
C ASP A 176 19.48 4.97 4.54
N GLN A 177 18.15 5.09 4.56
CA GLN A 177 17.26 4.30 3.69
C GLN A 177 17.46 4.66 2.22
N GLN A 178 17.59 5.95 1.91
CA GLN A 178 17.89 6.37 0.53
C GLN A 178 19.28 5.94 0.09
N LEU A 179 20.26 6.00 0.98
CA LEU A 179 21.59 5.51 0.69
C LEU A 179 21.57 4.00 0.44
N LEU A 180 20.87 3.23 1.27
CA LEU A 180 20.74 1.79 1.12
C LEU A 180 20.09 1.40 -0.22
N ALA A 181 18.97 2.03 -0.59
CA ALA A 181 18.31 1.75 -1.88
C ALA A 181 19.21 2.12 -3.08
N ASN A 182 19.85 3.30 -3.03
CA ASN A 182 20.76 3.74 -4.09
C ASN A 182 22.00 2.83 -4.21
N LEU A 183 22.61 2.44 -3.09
CA LEU A 183 23.76 1.53 -3.07
C LEU A 183 23.38 0.14 -3.55
N THR A 184 22.23 -0.39 -3.11
CA THR A 184 21.71 -1.67 -3.61
C THR A 184 21.56 -1.65 -5.12
N LEU A 185 20.95 -0.60 -5.69
CA LEU A 185 20.78 -0.48 -7.14
C LEU A 185 22.14 -0.44 -7.86
N VAL A 186 23.13 0.28 -7.32
CA VAL A 186 24.49 0.32 -7.88
C VAL A 186 25.17 -1.06 -7.80
N VAL A 187 25.06 -1.76 -6.68
CA VAL A 187 25.63 -3.12 -6.51
C VAL A 187 25.00 -4.09 -7.51
N LEU A 188 23.67 -4.06 -7.66
CA LEU A 188 22.97 -4.85 -8.68
C LEU A 188 23.48 -4.50 -10.09
N MET A 189 23.60 -3.20 -10.42
CA MET A 189 24.11 -2.78 -11.72
C MET A 189 25.53 -3.27 -11.99
N LEU A 190 26.44 -3.16 -11.02
CA LEU A 190 27.83 -3.59 -11.18
C LEU A 190 27.96 -5.11 -11.28
N GLY A 191 27.11 -5.86 -10.57
CA GLY A 191 27.06 -7.33 -10.63
C GLY A 191 26.25 -7.88 -11.81
N SER A 192 25.56 -7.02 -12.56
CA SER A 192 24.65 -7.45 -13.63
C SER A 192 25.35 -7.71 -14.97
N ARG A 193 24.72 -8.56 -15.79
CA ARG A 193 25.11 -8.82 -17.18
C ARG A 193 24.12 -8.16 -18.15
N PRO A 194 24.58 -7.64 -19.30
CA PRO A 194 23.69 -7.04 -20.28
C PRO A 194 22.80 -8.11 -20.94
N THR A 195 21.54 -7.77 -21.21
CA THR A 195 20.61 -8.59 -21.99
C THR A 195 20.55 -8.13 -23.45
N ARG A 196 19.85 -8.87 -24.31
CA ARG A 196 19.67 -8.52 -25.73
C ARG A 196 18.81 -7.26 -25.95
N HIS A 197 18.09 -6.80 -24.93
CA HIS A 197 17.11 -5.71 -25.04
C HIS A 197 17.53 -4.43 -24.30
N GLY A 198 18.81 -4.27 -23.96
CA GLY A 198 19.32 -3.06 -23.30
C GLY A 198 19.20 -3.06 -21.78
N THR A 199 18.32 -3.88 -21.22
CA THR A 199 18.23 -4.12 -19.77
C THR A 199 19.44 -4.92 -19.25
N ARG A 200 19.56 -5.02 -17.93
CA ARG A 200 20.62 -5.81 -17.29
C ARG A 200 20.03 -6.77 -16.28
N GLU A 201 20.63 -7.94 -16.13
CA GLU A 201 20.16 -8.97 -15.21
C GLU A 201 21.20 -9.22 -14.11
N ALA A 202 20.77 -9.22 -12.85
CA ALA A 202 21.58 -9.51 -11.68
C ALA A 202 20.96 -10.61 -10.82
N TRP A 203 21.76 -11.29 -10.01
CA TRP A 203 21.24 -12.16 -8.96
C TRP A 203 20.64 -11.34 -7.81
N LYS A 204 19.56 -11.83 -7.20
CA LYS A 204 19.02 -11.24 -5.97
C LYS A 204 19.99 -11.52 -4.82
N THR A 205 20.65 -10.49 -4.31
CA THR A 205 21.62 -10.59 -3.21
C THR A 205 21.23 -9.73 -1.99
N VAL A 206 20.02 -9.19 -1.98
CA VAL A 206 19.55 -8.17 -1.03
C VAL A 206 18.17 -8.52 -0.49
N ARG A 207 17.77 -7.87 0.61
CA ARG A 207 16.46 -8.09 1.23
C ARG A 207 15.31 -7.66 0.32
N THR A 208 14.18 -8.35 0.45
CA THR A 208 12.98 -8.16 -0.38
C THR A 208 12.44 -6.74 -0.29
N GLU A 209 12.42 -6.11 0.88
CA GLU A 209 11.79 -4.80 1.08
C GLU A 209 12.50 -3.69 0.28
N VAL A 210 13.81 -3.80 0.09
CA VAL A 210 14.58 -2.87 -0.75
C VAL A 210 14.29 -3.12 -2.23
N LEU A 211 14.12 -4.39 -2.63
CA LEU A 211 13.76 -4.74 -4.01
C LEU A 211 12.35 -4.28 -4.35
N ASP A 212 11.41 -4.41 -3.43
CA ASP A 212 10.02 -3.95 -3.59
C ASP A 212 10.00 -2.43 -3.78
N SER A 213 10.73 -1.69 -2.95
CA SER A 213 10.87 -0.23 -3.09
C SER A 213 11.48 0.16 -4.45
N LEU A 214 12.53 -0.55 -4.90
CA LEU A 214 13.12 -0.30 -6.22
C LEU A 214 12.17 -0.68 -7.37
N GLN A 215 11.34 -1.71 -7.19
CA GLN A 215 10.34 -2.15 -8.15
C GLN A 215 9.20 -1.13 -8.26
N GLU A 216 8.69 -0.65 -7.13
CA GLU A 216 7.72 0.45 -7.06
C GLU A 216 8.26 1.72 -7.73
N ALA A 217 9.56 2.01 -7.54
CA ALA A 217 10.22 3.13 -8.21
C ALA A 217 10.40 2.93 -9.72
N GLY A 218 10.08 1.75 -10.27
CA GLY A 218 10.26 1.38 -11.67
C GLY A 218 11.72 1.17 -12.07
N LEU A 219 12.62 0.98 -11.11
CA LEU A 219 14.06 0.85 -11.35
C LEU A 219 14.48 -0.61 -11.55
N VAL A 220 13.69 -1.55 -11.04
CA VAL A 220 13.89 -2.99 -11.24
C VAL A 220 12.56 -3.69 -11.54
N ASP A 221 12.65 -4.86 -12.14
CA ASP A 221 11.59 -5.87 -12.25
C ASP A 221 12.07 -7.13 -11.53
N ALA A 222 11.49 -7.37 -10.36
CA ALA A 222 11.86 -8.38 -9.39
C ALA A 222 10.65 -9.29 -9.10
N ALA A 223 10.34 -10.21 -10.02
CA ALA A 223 9.33 -11.24 -9.76
C ALA A 223 9.76 -12.13 -8.56
N PRO A 224 8.93 -12.31 -7.50
CA PRO A 224 9.30 -13.04 -6.27
C PRO A 224 9.96 -14.39 -6.52
N GLN A 225 9.40 -15.18 -7.43
CA GLN A 225 9.80 -16.52 -7.83
C GLN A 225 11.11 -16.59 -8.65
N ARG A 226 11.61 -15.46 -9.18
CA ARG A 226 12.87 -15.43 -9.93
C ARG A 226 14.06 -15.24 -8.99
N LYS A 227 15.12 -16.01 -9.20
CA LYS A 227 16.41 -15.82 -8.50
C LYS A 227 17.20 -14.61 -9.02
N SER A 228 16.82 -14.12 -10.20
CA SER A 228 17.36 -12.92 -10.81
C SER A 228 16.39 -11.74 -10.70
N VAL A 229 16.96 -10.55 -10.81
CA VAL A 229 16.26 -9.28 -10.93
C VAL A 229 16.70 -8.61 -12.22
N THR A 230 15.74 -8.07 -12.97
CA THR A 230 16.03 -7.25 -14.14
C THR A 230 16.12 -5.79 -13.71
N ILE A 231 17.20 -5.12 -14.11
CA ILE A 231 17.37 -3.68 -13.94
C ILE A 231 16.83 -3.03 -15.20
N THR A 232 15.82 -2.19 -15.02
CA THR A 232 15.16 -1.47 -16.13
C THR A 232 16.11 -0.43 -16.73
N ASP A 233 15.81 0.08 -17.92
CA ASP A 233 16.60 1.16 -18.52
C ASP A 233 16.66 2.40 -17.61
N ALA A 234 15.56 2.70 -16.91
CA ALA A 234 15.50 3.76 -15.90
C ALA A 234 16.42 3.46 -14.71
N GLY A 235 16.44 2.22 -14.24
CA GLY A 235 17.34 1.72 -13.20
C GLY A 235 18.81 1.86 -13.58
N VAL A 236 19.17 1.43 -14.80
CA VAL A 236 20.54 1.55 -15.33
C VAL A 236 20.96 3.01 -15.42
N ALA A 237 20.11 3.87 -15.99
CA ALA A 237 20.41 5.30 -16.10
C ALA A 237 20.56 5.96 -14.73
N HIS A 238 19.74 5.59 -13.74
CA HIS A 238 19.84 6.13 -12.38
C HIS A 238 21.10 5.68 -11.67
N ALA A 239 21.41 4.38 -11.71
CA ALA A 239 22.62 3.82 -11.13
C ALA A 239 23.89 4.42 -11.76
N GLN A 240 23.90 4.64 -13.07
CA GLN A 240 25.03 5.28 -13.75
C GLN A 240 25.25 6.73 -13.25
N ARG A 241 24.18 7.53 -13.11
CA ARG A 241 24.27 8.89 -12.54
C ARG A 241 24.85 8.87 -11.12
N LEU A 242 24.47 7.89 -10.30
CA LEU A 242 25.02 7.73 -8.94
C LEU A 242 26.51 7.41 -8.97
N VAL A 243 26.93 6.47 -9.82
CA VAL A 243 28.35 6.12 -10.00
C VAL A 243 29.16 7.34 -10.47
N ASP A 244 28.65 8.11 -11.41
CA ASP A 244 29.34 9.29 -11.92
C ASP A 244 29.47 10.38 -10.84
N ARG A 245 28.43 10.58 -10.01
CA ARG A 245 28.50 11.48 -8.85
C ARG A 245 29.55 11.02 -7.83
N LEU A 246 29.61 9.73 -7.53
CA LEU A 246 30.57 9.18 -6.57
C LEU A 246 32.01 9.32 -7.06
N ARG A 247 32.25 9.25 -8.38
CA ARG A 247 33.58 9.46 -8.97
C ARG A 247 34.03 10.93 -8.99
N ALA A 248 33.10 11.87 -8.86
CA ALA A 248 33.36 13.30 -8.88
C ALA A 248 33.62 13.90 -7.48
N LEU A 249 33.50 13.10 -6.42
CA LEU A 249 33.84 13.44 -5.04
C LEU A 249 35.33 13.17 -4.76
#